data_AF-A0A1M4UTI2-F1
#
_entry.id   AF-A0A1M4UTI2-F1
#
_cell.length_a   1.000
_cell.length_b   1.000
_cell.length_c   1.000
_cell.angle_alpha   90.00
_cell.angle_beta   90.00
_cell.angle_gamma   90.00
#
_symmetry.space_group_name_H-M   'P 1'
#
loop_
_entity.id
_entity.type
_entity.pdbx_description
1 polymer ?
#
loop_
_entity_poly.entity_id
_entity_poly.type
_entity_poly.pdbx_seq_one_letter_code
_entity_poly.pdbx_strand_id
1 'polypeptide(L)'
;MPTRNVVLTDAQASLVERLVGSGRYQNASEVLREGLRLIESRDREETARLQALQRAADIGIADMEAERFRLFESSDSLQAHLTALAEDAIEGNGTA
;
A
#
# COMPACT_ATOMS: atom_id res chain seq x y z
N MET A 1 -11.43 17.62 25.08
CA MET A 1 -11.49 16.28 24.45
C MET A 1 -12.17 15.31 25.39
N PRO A 2 -13.01 14.38 24.92
CA PRO A 2 -13.58 13.33 25.76
C PRO A 2 -12.47 12.44 26.33
N THR A 3 -12.60 12.04 27.59
CA THR A 3 -11.67 11.14 28.27
C THR A 3 -12.29 9.76 28.41
N ARG A 4 -11.47 8.72 28.31
CA ARG A 4 -11.84 7.32 28.55
C ARG A 4 -10.72 6.66 29.35
N ASN A 5 -11.10 5.87 30.35
CA ASN A 5 -10.16 5.03 31.08
C ASN A 5 -9.85 3.78 30.25
N VAL A 6 -8.57 3.44 30.15
CA VAL A 6 -8.09 2.28 29.40
C VAL A 6 -7.24 1.44 30.34
N VAL A 7 -7.48 0.14 30.38
CA VAL A 7 -6.65 -0.79 31.15
C VAL A 7 -5.50 -1.24 30.25
N LEU A 8 -4.27 -1.06 30.72
CA LEU A 8 -3.06 -1.46 30.01
C LEU A 8 -2.47 -2.71 30.66
N THR A 9 -1.84 -3.55 29.85
CA THR A 9 -0.94 -4.59 30.36
C THR A 9 0.35 -3.96 30.88
N ASP A 10 1.08 -4.68 31.75
CA ASP A 10 2.37 -4.19 32.29
C ASP A 10 3.37 -3.80 31.20
N ALA A 11 3.41 -4.57 30.11
CA ALA A 11 4.26 -4.30 28.95
C ALA A 11 3.87 -3.00 28.22
N GLN A 12 2.57 -2.74 28.08
CA GLN A 12 2.05 -1.52 27.45
C GLN A 12 2.30 -0.29 28.32
N ALA A 13 2.07 -0.40 29.64
CA ALA A 13 2.37 0.66 30.60
C ALA A 13 3.87 1.01 30.55
N SER A 14 4.74 0.01 30.61
CA SER A 14 6.20 0.18 30.52
C SER A 14 6.62 0.87 29.20
N LEU A 15 5.98 0.53 28.08
CA LEU A 15 6.25 1.18 26.80
C LEU A 15 5.85 2.66 26.83
N VAL A 16 4.65 2.98 27.33
CA VAL A 16 4.16 4.35 27.45
C VAL A 16 5.08 5.16 28.37
N GLU A 17 5.45 4.63 29.52
CA GLU A 17 6.37 5.26 30.46
C GLU A 17 7.73 5.57 29.83
N ARG A 18 8.33 4.62 29.10
CA ARG A 18 9.59 4.89 28.38
C ARG A 18 9.45 5.98 27.33
N LEU A 19 8.35 5.98 26.57
CA LEU A 19 8.13 6.96 25.51
C LEU A 19 7.91 8.37 26.07
N VAL A 20 7.17 8.50 27.18
CA VAL A 20 7.01 9.77 27.88
C VAL A 20 8.30 10.19 28.58
N GLY A 21 8.96 9.27 29.29
CA GLY A 21 10.22 9.51 29.99
C GLY A 21 11.37 9.91 29.08
N SER A 22 11.34 9.52 27.80
CA SER A 22 12.28 9.98 26.78
C SER A 22 12.11 11.44 26.36
N GLY A 23 10.98 12.08 26.74
CA GLY A 23 10.61 13.43 26.31
C GLY A 23 9.98 13.48 24.91
N ARG A 24 9.91 12.36 24.18
CA ARG A 24 9.28 12.30 22.84
C ARG A 24 7.79 12.64 22.88
N TYR A 25 7.11 12.34 23.99
CA TYR A 25 5.71 12.66 24.21
C TYR A 25 5.53 13.29 25.58
N GLN A 26 4.62 14.26 25.71
CA GLN A 26 4.40 14.96 26.98
C GLN A 26 3.62 14.11 27.99
N ASN A 27 2.78 13.18 27.52
CA ASN A 27 1.91 12.37 28.36
C ASN A 27 1.42 11.11 27.65
N ALA A 28 0.86 10.18 28.41
CA ALA A 28 0.29 8.93 27.90
C ALA A 28 -0.81 9.15 26.86
N SER A 29 -1.64 10.18 27.00
CA SER A 29 -2.73 10.47 26.06
C SER A 29 -2.21 10.82 24.67
N GLU A 30 -1.04 11.44 24.55
CA GLU A 30 -0.41 11.67 23.24
C GLU A 30 0.09 10.38 22.61
N VAL A 31 0.76 9.53 23.38
CA VAL A 31 1.23 8.21 22.92
C VAL A 31 0.06 7.38 22.39
N LEU A 32 -1.04 7.32 23.15
CA LEU A 32 -2.23 6.57 22.77
C LEU A 32 -2.90 7.15 21.53
N ARG A 33 -3.04 8.48 21.42
CA ARG A 33 -3.58 9.10 20.21
C ARG A 33 -2.73 8.82 18.98
N GLU A 34 -1.41 8.87 19.11
CA GLU A 34 -0.52 8.53 18.00
C GLU A 34 -0.65 7.05 17.61
N GLY A 35 -0.74 6.15 18.60
CA GLY A 35 -1.05 4.74 18.37
C GLY A 35 -2.35 4.54 17.58
N LEU A 36 -3.42 5.27 17.93
CA LEU A 36 -4.68 5.22 17.19
C LEU A 36 -4.55 5.75 15.76
N ARG A 37 -3.82 6.85 15.55
CA ARG A 37 -3.55 7.38 14.19
C ARG A 37 -2.79 6.39 13.32
N LEU A 38 -1.85 5.63 13.91
CA LEU A 38 -1.13 4.58 13.18
C LEU A 38 -2.07 3.46 12.73
N ILE A 39 -3.01 3.05 13.58
CA ILE A 39 -4.04 2.06 13.23
C ILE A 39 -4.93 2.62 12.10
N GLU A 40 -5.46 3.83 12.26
CA GLU A 40 -6.28 4.47 11.22
C GLU A 40 -5.54 4.65 9.89
N SER A 41 -4.24 4.94 9.93
CA SER A 41 -3.42 5.04 8.72
C SER A 41 -3.26 3.71 8.03
N ARG A 42 -3.00 2.64 8.80
CA ARG A 42 -2.87 1.28 8.27
C ARG A 42 -4.18 0.80 7.65
N ASP A 43 -5.31 1.02 8.31
CA ASP A 43 -6.62 0.62 7.81
C ASP A 43 -6.97 1.35 6.50
N ARG A 44 -6.63 2.64 6.40
CA ARG A 44 -6.78 3.42 5.16
C ARG A 44 -5.91 2.90 4.03
N GLU A 45 -4.64 2.58 4.33
CA GLU A 45 -3.71 2.02 3.34
C GLU A 45 -4.19 0.65 2.84
N GLU A 46 -4.59 -0.24 3.74
CA GLU A 46 -5.10 -1.56 3.41
C GLU A 46 -6.35 -1.49 2.54
N THR A 47 -7.30 -0.62 2.90
CA THR A 47 -8.51 -0.38 2.11
C THR A 47 -8.17 0.15 0.71
N ALA A 48 -7.27 1.13 0.62
CA ALA A 48 -6.84 1.69 -0.66
C ALA A 48 -6.13 0.64 -1.53
N ARG A 49 -5.30 -0.22 -0.93
CA ARG A 49 -4.60 -1.31 -1.62
C ARG A 49 -5.57 -2.33 -2.18
N LEU A 50 -6.58 -2.75 -1.40
CA LEU A 50 -7.62 -3.67 -1.86
C LEU A 50 -8.44 -3.07 -2.99
N GLN A 51 -8.83 -1.78 -2.89
CA GLN A 51 -9.54 -1.09 -3.96
C GLN A 51 -8.70 -0.97 -5.24
N ALA A 52 -7.40 -0.72 -5.12
CA ALA A 52 -6.50 -0.69 -6.27
C ALA A 52 -6.39 -2.07 -6.93
N LEU A 53 -6.29 -3.14 -6.14
CA LEU A 53 -6.24 -4.51 -6.65
C LEU A 53 -7.56 -4.90 -7.34
N GLN A 54 -8.71 -4.59 -6.75
CA GLN A 54 -10.01 -4.86 -7.36
C GLN A 54 -10.15 -4.15 -8.71
N ARG A 55 -9.81 -2.85 -8.77
CA ARG A 55 -9.83 -2.10 -10.03
C ARG A 55 -8.90 -2.69 -11.09
N ALA A 56 -7.69 -3.11 -10.71
CA ALA A 56 -6.76 -3.74 -11.63
C ALA A 56 -7.31 -5.07 -12.18
N ALA A 57 -7.97 -5.86 -11.34
CA ALA A 57 -8.64 -7.08 -11.76
C ALA A 57 -9.81 -6.80 -12.70
N ASP A 58 -10.66 -5.81 -12.39
CA ASP A 58 -11.79 -5.43 -13.24
C ASP A 58 -11.33 -4.95 -14.62
N ILE A 59 -10.24 -4.16 -14.68
CA ILE A 59 -9.61 -3.75 -15.95
C ILE A 59 -9.12 -4.98 -16.73
N GLY A 60 -8.40 -5.89 -16.08
CA GLY A 60 -7.89 -7.10 -16.72
C GLY A 60 -9.00 -7.99 -17.27
N ILE A 61 -10.09 -8.17 -16.51
CA ILE A 61 -11.27 -8.93 -16.96
C ILE A 61 -11.91 -8.25 -18.18
N ALA A 62 -12.12 -6.93 -18.12
CA ALA A 62 -12.69 -6.19 -19.24
C ALA A 62 -11.80 -6.22 -20.50
N ASP A 63 -10.48 -6.25 -20.34
CA ASP A 63 -9.54 -6.43 -21.45
C ASP A 63 -9.61 -7.85 -22.04
N MET A 64 -9.76 -8.88 -21.20
CA MET A 64 -9.96 -10.25 -21.66
C MET A 64 -11.26 -10.42 -22.45
N GLU A 65 -12.38 -9.89 -21.94
CA GLU A 65 -13.69 -9.94 -22.60
C GLU A 65 -13.71 -9.18 -23.93
N ALA A 66 -12.92 -8.11 -24.03
CA ALA A 66 -12.79 -7.31 -25.24
C ALA A 66 -11.68 -7.81 -26.19
N GLU A 67 -11.11 -9.00 -25.93
CA GLU A 67 -10.00 -9.58 -26.70
C GLU A 67 -8.75 -8.67 -26.79
N ARG A 68 -8.59 -7.73 -25.85
CA ARG A 68 -7.43 -6.83 -25.72
C ARG A 68 -6.28 -7.49 -24.98
N PHE A 69 -5.92 -8.70 -25.39
CA PHE A 69 -4.78 -9.42 -24.82
C PHE A 69 -3.93 -10.05 -25.92
N ARG A 70 -2.70 -10.41 -25.57
CA ARG A 70 -1.81 -11.21 -26.43
C ARG A 70 -1.42 -12.47 -25.69
N LEU A 71 -1.64 -13.60 -26.34
CA LEU A 71 -1.20 -14.90 -25.83
C LEU A 71 0.27 -15.12 -26.19
N PHE A 72 1.02 -15.67 -25.25
CA PHE A 72 2.41 -16.10 -25.44
C PHE A 72 2.51 -17.57 -25.07
N GLU A 73 2.97 -18.40 -26.00
CA GLU A 73 3.07 -19.86 -25.80
C GLU A 73 4.33 -20.25 -25.02
N SER A 74 5.27 -19.33 -24.84
CA SER A 74 6.52 -19.56 -24.09
C SER A 74 7.07 -18.28 -23.47
N SER A 75 7.88 -18.45 -22.42
CA SER A 75 8.64 -17.34 -21.82
C SER A 75 9.57 -16.66 -22.83
N ASP A 76 10.16 -17.41 -23.76
CA ASP A 76 11.04 -16.84 -24.80
C ASP A 76 10.27 -15.92 -25.75
N SER A 77 9.03 -16.29 -26.12
CA SER A 77 8.18 -15.44 -26.97
C SER A 77 7.75 -14.15 -26.28
N LEU A 78 7.49 -14.21 -24.97
CA LEU A 78 7.21 -13.03 -24.15
C LEU A 78 8.43 -12.13 -24.03
N GLN A 79 9.60 -12.71 -23.75
CA GLN A 79 10.84 -11.96 -23.59
C GLN A 79 11.25 -11.26 -24.89
N ALA A 80 11.14 -11.94 -26.03
CA ALA A 80 11.39 -11.33 -27.34
C ALA A 80 10.45 -10.15 -27.61
N HIS A 81 9.16 -10.29 -27.28
CA HIS A 81 8.19 -9.21 -27.44
C HIS A 81 8.50 -7.99 -26.55
N LEU A 82 8.82 -8.22 -25.27
CA LEU A 82 9.18 -7.15 -24.35
C LEU A 82 10.49 -6.46 -24.75
N THR A 83 11.46 -7.20 -25.27
CA THR A 83 12.73 -6.64 -25.78
C THR A 83 12.45 -5.72 -26.97
N ALA A 84 11.67 -6.18 -27.95
CA ALA A 84 11.29 -5.37 -29.10
C ALA A 84 10.49 -4.11 -28.69
N LEU A 85 9.59 -4.23 -27.71
CA LEU A 85 8.84 -3.08 -27.18
C LEU A 85 9.76 -2.07 -26.48
N ALA A 86 10.75 -2.54 -25.73
CA ALA A 86 11.73 -1.68 -25.08
C ALA A 86 12.62 -0.96 -26.10
N GLU A 87 13.06 -1.66 -27.14
CA GLU A 87 13.84 -1.07 -28.25
C GLU A 87 13.03 0.02 -28.95
N ASP A 88 11.77 -0.23 -29.32
CA ASP A 88 10.88 0.76 -29.94
C ASP A 88 10.65 2.00 -29.04
N ALA A 89 10.48 1.79 -27.73
CA ALA A 89 10.32 2.88 -26.77
C ALA A 89 11.59 3.72 -26.57
N ILE A 90 12.78 3.11 -26.68
CA ILE A 90 14.09 3.76 -26.50
C ILE A 90 14.55 4.45 -27.79
N GLU A 91 14.33 3.83 -28.94
CA GLU A 91 14.71 4.38 -30.25
C GLU A 91 13.81 5.54 -30.70
N GLY A 92 12.63 5.67 -30.09
CA GLY A 92 11.85 6.89 -30.10
C GLY A 92 10.91 6.99 -31.28
N ASN A 93 9.69 6.48 -31.09
CA ASN A 93 8.54 7.05 -31.77
C ASN A 93 8.05 8.29 -31.00
N GLY A 94 8.76 9.39 -31.20
CA GLY A 94 8.12 10.70 -31.24
C GLY A 94 7.26 10.76 -32.49
N THR A 95 5.98 10.44 -32.37
CA THR A 95 4.95 10.85 -33.33
C THR A 95 3.83 11.54 -32.57
N ALA A 96 3.66 12.82 -32.92
CA ALA A 96 2.51 13.65 -32.66
C ALA A 96 1.22 13.05 -33.24
#